data_AF-H6RTS8-F1
#
_entry.id   AF-H6RTS8-F1
#
_cell.length_a   1.000
_cell.length_b   1.000
_cell.length_c   1.000
_cell.angle_alpha   90.00
_cell.angle_beta   90.00
_cell.angle_gamma   90.00
#
_symmetry.space_group_name_H-M   'P 1'
#
loop_
_entity.id
_entity.type
_entity.pdbx_description
1 polymer ?
#
loop_
_entity_poly.entity_id
_entity_poly.type
_entity_poly.pdbx_seq_one_letter_code
_entity_poly.pdbx_strand_id
1 'polypeptide(L)'
;MVALPLAIFLLHKFMKEIPASLVEAARMDGAGHVKIFFRVLLPLLTPAIAAFGVFQFLWVWNDLLVALTFASGPDTVPLTVRLAEMVGTRGSDWYLLASGAFVAMVVPLVVFLALQRYFVRGLLAGSVKG
;
A
#
# COMPACT_ATOMS: atom_id res chain seq x y z
N MET A 1 -8.08 -7.77 -8.86
CA MET A 1 -7.30 -8.25 -10.02
C MET A 1 -6.50 -7.15 -10.76
N VAL A 2 -6.80 -5.84 -10.59
CA VAL A 2 -6.11 -4.75 -11.31
C VAL A 2 -4.75 -4.32 -10.68
N ALA A 3 -4.45 -4.82 -9.49
CA ALA A 3 -3.28 -4.42 -8.71
C ALA A 3 -1.93 -4.77 -9.36
N LEU A 4 -1.80 -5.99 -9.90
CA LEU A 4 -0.51 -6.54 -10.35
C LEU A 4 0.05 -5.82 -11.60
N PRO A 5 -0.74 -5.54 -12.66
CA PRO A 5 -0.22 -4.80 -13.81
C PRO A 5 0.29 -3.39 -13.43
N LEU A 6 -0.45 -2.68 -12.58
CA LEU A 6 -0.05 -1.36 -12.09
C LEU A 6 1.22 -1.44 -11.23
N ALA A 7 1.30 -2.44 -10.34
CA ALA A 7 2.49 -2.69 -9.51
C ALA A 7 3.73 -2.88 -10.38
N ILE A 8 3.64 -3.76 -11.37
CA ILE A 8 4.74 -4.07 -12.30
C ILE A 8 5.15 -2.82 -13.05
N PHE A 9 4.18 -2.06 -13.59
CA PHE A 9 4.48 -0.83 -14.33
C PHE A 9 5.17 0.24 -13.48
N LEU A 10 4.67 0.48 -12.27
CA LEU A 10 5.22 1.48 -11.35
C LEU A 10 6.62 1.08 -10.88
N LEU A 11 6.78 -0.17 -10.42
CA LEU A 11 8.08 -0.68 -9.97
C LEU A 11 9.09 -0.73 -11.11
N HIS A 12 8.68 -1.05 -12.34
CA HIS A 12 9.55 -1.02 -13.51
C HIS A 12 10.08 0.38 -13.82
N LYS A 13 9.24 1.41 -13.72
CA LYS A 13 9.68 2.80 -13.87
C LYS A 13 10.72 3.18 -12.82
N PHE A 14 10.44 2.89 -11.55
CA PHE A 14 11.39 3.14 -10.46
C PHE A 14 12.70 2.38 -10.63
N MET A 15 12.64 1.11 -11.05
CA MET A 15 13.85 0.32 -11.34
C MET A 15 14.70 0.94 -12.46
N LYS A 16 14.07 1.52 -13.49
CA LYS A 16 14.78 2.20 -14.58
C LYS A 16 15.48 3.50 -14.15
N GLU A 17 15.01 4.14 -13.07
CA GLU A 17 15.65 5.34 -12.52
C GLU A 17 16.91 5.01 -11.69
N ILE A 18 17.09 3.76 -11.29
CA ILE A 18 18.26 3.32 -10.53
C ILE A 18 19.48 3.25 -11.48
N PRO A 19 20.58 3.97 -11.20
CA PRO A 19 21.77 3.92 -12.03
C PRO A 19 22.35 2.51 -12.13
N ALA A 20 22.62 2.03 -13.34
CA ALA A 20 23.24 0.72 -13.59
C ALA A 20 24.60 0.57 -12.89
N SER A 21 25.32 1.68 -12.69
CA SER A 21 26.62 1.71 -11.99
C SER A 21 26.54 1.19 -10.55
N LEU A 22 25.41 1.31 -9.85
CA LEU A 22 25.24 0.74 -8.50
C LEU A 22 25.24 -0.79 -8.52
N VAL A 23 24.63 -1.38 -9.56
CA VAL A 23 24.58 -2.84 -9.75
C VAL A 23 25.95 -3.36 -10.19
N GLU A 24 26.63 -2.63 -11.07
CA GLU A 24 27.99 -2.94 -11.51
C GLU A 24 28.99 -2.88 -10.35
N ALA A 25 28.95 -1.83 -9.54
CA ALA A 25 29.79 -1.70 -8.34
C ALA A 25 29.56 -2.87 -7.37
N ALA A 26 28.30 -3.22 -7.08
CA ALA A 26 27.99 -4.35 -6.22
C ALA A 26 28.50 -5.70 -6.80
N ARG A 27 28.49 -5.85 -8.12
CA ARG A 27 29.03 -7.03 -8.81
C ARG A 27 30.57 -7.07 -8.74
N MET A 28 31.24 -5.92 -8.86
CA MET A 28 32.69 -5.78 -8.65
C MET A 28 33.10 -6.14 -7.21
N ASP A 29 32.25 -5.83 -6.24
CA ASP A 29 32.39 -6.25 -4.83
C ASP A 29 32.08 -7.74 -4.58
N GLY A 30 31.92 -8.54 -5.64
CA GLY A 30 31.66 -9.98 -5.56
C GLY A 30 30.24 -10.34 -5.10
N ALA A 31 29.27 -9.41 -5.13
CA ALA A 31 27.89 -9.74 -4.78
C ALA A 31 27.21 -10.56 -5.88
N GLY A 32 26.65 -11.71 -5.52
CA GLY A 32 25.76 -12.48 -6.40
C GLY A 32 24.40 -11.80 -6.61
N HIS A 33 23.66 -12.22 -7.65
CA HIS A 33 22.38 -11.62 -8.06
C HIS A 33 21.35 -11.49 -6.91
N VAL A 34 21.25 -12.50 -6.05
CA VAL A 34 20.35 -12.49 -4.89
C VAL A 34 20.76 -11.39 -3.89
N LYS A 35 22.06 -11.27 -3.61
CA LYS A 35 22.60 -10.24 -2.69
C LYS A 35 22.39 -8.84 -3.27
N ILE A 36 22.61 -8.65 -4.57
CA ILE A 36 22.35 -7.38 -5.25
C ILE A 36 20.86 -7.00 -5.13
N PHE A 37 19.95 -7.95 -5.41
CA PHE A 37 18.52 -7.68 -5.33
C PHE A 37 18.08 -7.26 -3.92
N PHE A 38 18.36 -8.07 -2.89
CA PHE A 38 17.86 -7.80 -1.54
C PHE A 38 18.60 -6.68 -0.81
N ARG A 39 19.89 -6.46 -1.12
CA ARG A 39 20.75 -5.54 -0.35
C ARG A 39 20.98 -4.20 -1.05
N VAL A 40 20.82 -4.14 -2.37
CA VAL A 40 21.03 -2.91 -3.16
C VAL A 40 19.72 -2.42 -3.76
N LEU A 41 19.04 -3.25 -4.56
CA LEU A 41 17.84 -2.84 -5.28
C LEU A 41 16.62 -2.67 -4.35
N LEU A 42 16.34 -3.64 -3.48
CA LEU A 42 15.13 -3.66 -2.65
C LEU A 42 15.03 -2.44 -1.69
N PRO A 43 16.11 -1.99 -1.01
CA PRO A 43 16.07 -0.77 -0.20
C PRO A 43 15.75 0.49 -1.03
N LEU A 44 16.28 0.58 -2.26
CA LEU A 44 16.01 1.69 -3.18
C LEU A 44 14.58 1.68 -3.70
N LEU A 45 13.98 0.49 -3.87
CA LEU A 45 12.59 0.32 -4.28
C LEU A 45 11.59 0.46 -3.13
N THR A 46 12.05 0.46 -1.88
CA THR A 46 11.18 0.49 -0.69
C THR A 46 10.18 1.67 -0.70
N PRO A 47 10.55 2.91 -1.08
CA PRO A 47 9.59 4.02 -1.19
C PRO A 47 8.48 3.75 -2.21
N ALA A 48 8.82 3.17 -3.38
CA ALA A 48 7.85 2.85 -4.43
C ALA A 48 6.90 1.73 -4.00
N ILE A 49 7.44 0.69 -3.34
CA ILE A 49 6.67 -0.42 -2.76
C ILE A 49 5.73 0.10 -1.67
N ALA A 50 6.20 1.02 -0.80
CA ALA A 50 5.37 1.63 0.23
C ALA A 50 4.22 2.44 -0.39
N ALA A 51 4.50 3.23 -1.43
CA ALA A 51 3.48 4.01 -2.14
C ALA A 51 2.41 3.10 -2.75
N PHE A 52 2.82 2.08 -3.51
CA PHE A 52 1.90 1.10 -4.08
C PHE A 52 1.11 0.37 -2.98
N GLY A 53 1.77 0.00 -1.88
CA GLY A 53 1.15 -0.68 -0.74
C GLY A 53 0.02 0.12 -0.11
N VAL A 54 0.19 1.44 0.07
CA VAL A 54 -0.88 2.33 0.57
C VAL A 54 -2.07 2.32 -0.38
N PHE A 55 -1.85 2.56 -1.67
CA PHE A 55 -2.94 2.58 -2.66
C PHE A 55 -3.67 1.23 -2.73
N GLN A 56 -2.92 0.13 -2.73
CA GLN A 56 -3.47 -1.22 -2.77
C GLN A 56 -4.26 -1.55 -1.50
N PHE A 57 -3.75 -1.15 -0.33
CA PHE A 57 -4.45 -1.31 0.93
C PHE A 57 -5.78 -0.56 0.92
N LEU A 58 -5.77 0.73 0.54
CA LEU A 58 -6.97 1.55 0.46
C LEU A 58 -8.00 0.94 -0.50
N TRP A 59 -7.56 0.41 -1.64
CA TRP A 59 -8.46 -0.25 -2.56
C TRP A 59 -9.15 -1.44 -1.91
N VAL A 60 -8.39 -2.40 -1.40
CA VAL A 60 -8.94 -3.64 -0.81
C VAL A 60 -9.78 -3.34 0.42
N TRP A 61 -9.33 -2.40 1.26
CA TRP A 61 -10.06 -1.98 2.47
C TRP A 61 -11.46 -1.43 2.15
N ASN A 62 -11.61 -0.73 1.01
CA ASN A 62 -12.88 -0.14 0.59
C ASN A 62 -13.70 -1.05 -0.36
N ASP A 63 -13.26 -2.29 -0.64
CA ASP A 63 -13.92 -3.16 -1.61
C ASP A 63 -15.20 -3.82 -1.03
N LEU A 64 -16.28 -3.05 -1.02
CA LEU A 64 -17.58 -3.48 -0.49
C LEU A 64 -18.22 -4.60 -1.32
N LEU A 65 -18.06 -4.59 -2.65
CA LEU A 65 -18.68 -5.60 -3.51
C LEU A 65 -18.07 -6.98 -3.28
N VAL A 66 -16.74 -7.07 -3.19
CA VAL A 66 -16.07 -8.33 -2.83
C VAL A 66 -16.47 -8.74 -1.42
N ALA A 67 -16.54 -7.81 -0.48
CA ALA A 67 -16.97 -8.12 0.88
C ALA A 67 -18.40 -8.67 0.94
N LEU A 68 -19.37 -8.07 0.24
CA LEU A 68 -20.76 -8.54 0.20
C LEU A 68 -20.94 -9.88 -0.50
N THR A 69 -20.10 -10.19 -1.49
CA THR A 69 -20.22 -11.42 -2.28
C THR A 69 -19.52 -12.62 -1.66
N PHE A 70 -18.42 -12.40 -0.94
CA PHE A 70 -17.60 -13.48 -0.37
C PHE A 70 -17.71 -13.63 1.15
N ALA A 71 -18.21 -12.62 1.89
CA ALA A 71 -18.43 -12.78 3.33
C ALA A 71 -19.49 -13.85 3.60
N SER A 72 -19.06 -14.99 4.14
CA SER A 72 -19.93 -16.10 4.53
C SER A 72 -20.00 -16.17 6.05
N GLY A 73 -21.16 -15.80 6.61
CA GLY A 73 -21.45 -15.95 8.05
C GLY A 73 -21.18 -14.71 8.92
N PRO A 74 -21.85 -14.59 10.09
CA PRO A 74 -21.87 -13.38 10.92
C PRO A 74 -20.56 -13.08 11.67
N ASP A 75 -19.67 -14.07 11.82
CA ASP A 75 -18.47 -13.97 12.65
C ASP A 75 -17.25 -13.42 11.89
N THR A 76 -17.28 -13.40 10.56
CA THR A 76 -16.17 -12.96 9.70
C THR A 76 -16.61 -11.92 8.68
N VAL A 77 -17.43 -10.96 9.12
CA VAL A 77 -17.95 -9.88 8.26
C VAL A 77 -17.01 -8.67 8.29
N PRO A 78 -16.52 -8.18 7.13
CA PRO A 78 -15.72 -6.96 7.06
C PRO A 78 -16.48 -5.73 7.59
N LEU A 79 -15.75 -4.79 8.20
CA LEU A 79 -16.32 -3.56 8.76
C LEU A 79 -17.10 -2.74 7.73
N THR A 80 -16.66 -2.73 6.47
CA THR A 80 -17.35 -2.05 5.36
C THR A 80 -18.78 -2.57 5.15
N VAL A 81 -19.01 -3.88 5.31
CA VAL A 81 -20.34 -4.48 5.19
C VAL A 81 -21.22 -4.08 6.37
N ARG A 82 -20.69 -4.12 7.60
CA ARG A 82 -21.41 -3.67 8.80
C ARG A 82 -21.85 -2.21 8.70
N LEU A 83 -20.99 -1.35 8.14
CA LEU A 83 -21.34 0.05 7.88
C LEU A 83 -22.42 0.18 6.81
N ALA A 84 -22.38 -0.63 5.76
CA ALA A 84 -23.41 -0.64 4.72
C ALA A 84 -24.79 -1.07 5.27
N GLU A 85 -24.84 -2.06 6.17
CA GLU A 85 -26.07 -2.51 6.84
C GLU A 85 -26.74 -1.39 7.67
N MET A 86 -25.95 -0.46 8.24
CA MET A 86 -26.47 0.68 8.99
C MET A 86 -27.25 1.68 8.13
N VAL A 87 -26.95 1.76 6.82
CA VAL A 87 -27.64 2.67 5.88
C VAL A 87 -29.08 2.23 5.63
N GLY A 88 -29.33 0.91 5.53
CA GLY A 88 -30.64 0.37 5.16
C GLY A 88 -31.62 0.14 6.32
N THR A 89 -31.12 0.06 7.55
CA THR A 89 -31.91 -0.40 8.72
C THR A 89 -32.33 0.72 9.68
N ARG A 90 -31.73 1.92 9.58
CA ARG A 90 -31.88 2.98 10.60
C ARG A 90 -32.00 4.38 9.98
N GLY A 91 -33.14 4.66 9.36
CA GLY A 91 -33.46 6.00 8.80
C GLY A 91 -33.37 7.18 9.79
N SER A 92 -33.25 6.91 11.09
CA SER A 92 -33.08 7.90 12.17
C SER A 92 -31.67 7.98 12.78
N ASP A 93 -30.77 7.01 12.54
CA ASP A 93 -29.48 6.89 13.26
C ASP A 93 -28.25 7.21 12.38
N TRP A 94 -28.35 8.25 11.56
CA TRP A 94 -27.25 8.72 10.71
C TRP A 94 -25.97 9.04 11.49
N TYR A 95 -26.09 9.45 12.76
CA TYR A 95 -24.96 9.71 13.66
C TYR A 95 -24.16 8.44 13.98
N LEU A 96 -24.80 7.26 14.04
CA LEU A 96 -24.12 5.99 14.23
C LEU A 96 -23.31 5.60 12.99
N LEU A 97 -23.84 5.84 11.80
CA LEU A 97 -23.12 5.62 10.55
C LEU A 97 -21.89 6.53 10.46
N ALA A 98 -22.05 7.82 10.75
CA ALA A 98 -20.95 8.79 10.68
C ALA A 98 -19.83 8.46 11.69
N SER A 99 -20.20 8.12 12.94
CA SER A 99 -19.22 7.71 13.96
C SER A 99 -18.54 6.38 13.62
N GLY A 100 -19.28 5.40 13.09
CA GLY A 100 -18.71 4.14 12.61
C GLY A 100 -17.74 4.32 11.45
N ALA A 101 -18.07 5.18 10.48
CA ALA A 101 -17.19 5.53 9.37
C ALA A 101 -15.91 6.22 9.86
N PHE A 102 -16.02 7.11 10.86
CA PHE A 102 -14.85 7.75 11.48
C PHE A 102 -13.92 6.71 12.12
N VAL A 103 -14.46 5.76 12.89
CA VAL A 103 -13.66 4.67 13.48
C VAL A 103 -13.04 3.80 12.38
N ALA A 104 -13.76 3.52 11.30
CA ALA A 104 -13.24 2.72 10.19
C ALA A 104 -12.06 3.38 9.46
N MET A 105 -11.97 4.72 9.46
CA MET A 105 -10.84 5.46 8.87
C MET A 105 -9.55 5.35 9.70
N VAL A 106 -9.63 4.97 10.98
CA VAL A 106 -8.46 4.84 11.86
C VAL A 106 -7.46 3.82 11.29
N VAL A 107 -7.94 2.68 10.77
CA VAL A 107 -7.05 1.63 10.25
C VAL A 107 -6.27 2.11 9.01
N PRO A 108 -6.91 2.64 7.95
CA PRO A 108 -6.21 3.28 6.85
C PRO A 108 -5.23 4.37 7.27
N LEU A 109 -5.59 5.22 8.23
CA LEU A 109 -4.71 6.27 8.73
C LEU A 109 -3.45 5.68 9.39
N VAL A 110 -3.60 4.67 10.24
CA VAL A 110 -2.45 3.99 10.87
C VAL A 110 -1.52 3.39 9.81
N VAL A 111 -2.07 2.71 8.79
CA VAL A 111 -1.28 2.14 7.69
C VAL A 111 -0.55 3.25 6.92
N PHE A 112 -1.23 4.34 6.58
CA PHE A 112 -0.63 5.48 5.90
C PHE A 112 0.50 6.09 6.74
N LEU A 113 0.26 6.40 8.01
CA LEU A 113 1.25 7.00 8.90
C LEU A 113 2.45 6.09 9.16
N ALA A 114 2.25 4.76 9.19
CA ALA A 114 3.34 3.80 9.31
C ALA A 114 4.23 3.77 8.06
N LEU A 115 3.64 3.95 6.87
CA LEU A 115 4.33 3.91 5.59
C LEU A 115 4.85 5.29 5.14
N GLN A 116 4.32 6.40 5.65
CA GLN A 116 4.69 7.77 5.24
C GLN A 116 6.19 8.04 5.37
N ARG A 117 6.87 7.42 6.36
CA ARG A 117 8.30 7.58 6.61
C ARG A 117 9.18 7.16 5.42
N TYR A 118 8.70 6.23 4.59
CA TYR A 118 9.42 5.76 3.41
C TYR A 118 9.38 6.78 2.26
N PHE A 119 8.32 7.59 2.19
CA PHE A 119 8.21 8.68 1.21
C PHE A 119 9.23 9.79 1.52
N VAL A 120 9.33 10.18 2.80
CA VAL A 120 10.29 11.22 3.24
C VAL A 120 11.73 10.81 2.96
N ARG A 121 12.09 9.54 3.21
CA ARG A 121 13.42 9.01 2.89
C ARG A 121 13.70 8.99 1.39
N GLY A 122 12.71 8.68 0.56
CA GLY A 122 12.83 8.69 -0.90
C GLY A 122 13.08 10.09 -1.48
N LEU A 123 12.37 11.10 -0.98
CA LEU A 123 12.56 12.51 -1.36
C LEU A 123 13.96 13.02 -1.01
N LEU A 124 14.44 12.72 0.19
CA LEU A 124 15.76 13.17 0.66
C LEU A 124 16.92 12.51 -0.11
N ALA A 125 16.79 11.23 -0.49
CA ALA A 125 17.79 10.53 -1.30
C ALA A 125 17.93 11.11 -2.73
N GLY A 126 16.85 11.68 -3.28
CA GLY A 126 16.88 12.39 -4.56
C GLY A 126 17.49 13.80 -4.45
N SER A 127 17.36 14.45 -3.30
CA SER A 127 17.80 15.83 -3.08
C SER A 127 19.31 16.01 -2.91
N VAL A 128 20.06 14.94 -2.64
CA VAL A 128 21.54 14.99 -2.48
C VAL A 128 22.30 14.91 -3.81
N LYS A 129 21.59 14.80 -4.94
CA LYS A 129 22.17 14.78 -6.29
C LYS A 129 22.11 16.17 -6.99
N GLY A 130 21.85 17.24 -6.24
CA GLY A 130 21.91 18.62 -6.69
C GLY A 130 23.22 19.28 -6.30
#